data_AF-A0A7X0RXJ9-F1
#
_entry.id   AF-A0A7X0RXJ9-F1
#
_cell.length_a   1.000
_cell.length_b   1.000
_cell.length_c   1.000
_cell.angle_alpha   90.00
_cell.angle_beta   90.00
_cell.angle_gamma   90.00
#
_symmetry.space_group_name_H-M   'P 1'
#
loop_
_entity.id
_entity.type
_entity.pdbx_description
1 polymer ?
#
loop_
_entity_poly.entity_id
_entity_poly.type
_entity_poly.pdbx_seq_one_letter_code
_entity_poly.pdbx_strand_id
1 'polypeptide(L)'
;MLKKLSLLLLGAGLLPLLLGAGRPADLEITSVETNVIKTQRILRYDFKIRNLGDERIAAEEYPGNHPSGLEINVIPNAKLAAMMEVRKGKYDKMTLRGAGVSGSFEPGRETVCHVEYQIGKDADLSAVASAAIDASLYVLDGTSILARIPLATLENRR
;
A
#
# COMPACT_ATOMS: atom_id res chain seq x y z
N MET A 1 14.37 46.06 -32.25
CA MET A 1 14.89 45.30 -31.08
C MET A 1 13.92 44.18 -30.67
N LEU A 2 13.51 43.31 -31.59
CA LEU A 2 12.45 42.31 -31.34
C LEU A 2 12.79 40.91 -31.88
N LYS A 3 14.07 40.53 -31.87
CA LYS A 3 14.55 39.24 -32.44
C LYS A 3 15.27 38.33 -31.44
N LYS A 4 15.30 38.66 -30.16
CA LYS A 4 16.02 37.88 -29.12
C LYS A 4 15.12 37.28 -28.03
N LEU A 5 13.81 37.47 -28.10
CA LEU A 5 12.88 37.01 -27.05
C LEU A 5 12.16 35.69 -27.36
N SER A 6 12.46 35.05 -28.49
CA SER A 6 11.82 33.80 -28.92
C SER A 6 12.58 32.52 -28.53
N LEU A 7 13.81 32.62 -28.01
CA LEU A 7 14.60 31.44 -27.65
C LEU A 7 14.43 30.98 -26.19
N LEU A 8 13.93 31.82 -25.27
CA LEU A 8 13.76 31.45 -23.87
C LEU A 8 12.44 30.72 -23.57
N LEU A 9 11.43 30.79 -24.44
CA LEU A 9 10.17 30.08 -24.26
C LEU A 9 10.19 28.62 -24.76
N LEU A 10 11.17 28.22 -25.58
CA LEU A 10 11.30 26.82 -26.01
C LEU A 10 11.93 25.90 -24.95
N GLY A 11 12.65 26.46 -23.96
CA GLY A 11 13.31 25.68 -22.91
C GLY A 11 12.41 25.30 -21.72
N ALA A 12 11.33 26.05 -21.48
CA ALA A 12 10.45 25.82 -20.33
C ALA A 12 9.34 24.79 -20.57
N GLY A 13 9.03 24.49 -21.84
CA GLY A 13 7.96 23.54 -22.21
C GLY A 13 8.33 22.06 -22.09
N LEU A 14 9.63 21.73 -21.93
CA LEU A 14 10.13 20.36 -21.83
C LEU A 14 10.39 19.90 -20.38
N LEU A 15 10.31 20.79 -19.39
CA LEU A 15 10.52 20.44 -17.99
C LEU A 15 9.45 19.54 -17.35
N PRO A 16 8.15 19.55 -17.74
CA PRO A 16 7.18 18.68 -17.08
C PRO A 16 7.25 17.20 -17.52
N LEU A 17 8.04 16.86 -18.55
CA LEU A 17 8.25 15.47 -18.99
C LEU A 17 9.34 14.73 -18.22
N LEU A 18 10.18 15.44 -17.44
CA LEU A 18 11.24 14.85 -16.61
C LEU A 18 10.79 14.55 -15.18
N LEU A 19 9.62 15.04 -14.77
CA LEU A 19 8.96 14.56 -13.56
C LEU A 19 8.21 13.29 -13.94
N GLY A 20 8.92 12.17 -13.91
CA GLY A 20 8.35 10.84 -14.03
C GLY A 20 7.27 10.64 -12.97
N ALA A 21 6.03 10.99 -13.30
CA ALA A 21 4.86 10.47 -12.64
C ALA A 21 4.86 8.97 -12.95
N GLY A 22 5.52 8.19 -12.10
CA GLY A 22 5.55 6.74 -12.23
C GLY A 22 4.12 6.25 -12.41
N ARG A 23 3.90 5.44 -13.46
CA ARG A 23 2.62 4.75 -13.60
C ARG A 23 2.40 3.92 -12.33
N PRO A 24 1.18 3.89 -11.78
CA PRO A 24 0.89 2.98 -10.69
C PRO A 24 1.26 1.56 -11.12
N ALA A 25 1.94 0.83 -10.24
CA ALA A 25 2.35 -0.54 -10.46
C ALA A 25 1.14 -1.41 -10.80
N ASP A 26 1.29 -2.26 -11.81
CA ASP A 26 0.24 -3.19 -12.23
C ASP A 26 0.25 -4.42 -11.32
N LEU A 27 -0.43 -4.30 -10.18
CA LEU A 27 -0.53 -5.33 -9.14
C LEU A 27 -1.98 -5.79 -8.98
N GLU A 28 -2.18 -7.11 -8.95
CA GLU A 28 -3.48 -7.72 -8.67
C GLU A 28 -3.43 -8.51 -7.35
N ILE A 29 -4.38 -8.26 -6.45
CA ILE A 29 -4.60 -9.14 -5.30
C ILE A 29 -5.33 -10.39 -5.78
N THR A 30 -4.65 -11.53 -5.78
CA THR A 30 -5.23 -12.82 -6.16
C THR A 30 -5.89 -13.53 -4.99
N SER A 31 -5.48 -13.22 -3.74
CA SER A 31 -6.16 -13.64 -2.53
C SER A 31 -5.93 -12.66 -1.38
N VAL A 32 -6.92 -12.52 -0.51
CA VAL A 32 -6.82 -11.83 0.78
C VAL A 32 -7.52 -12.65 1.86
N GLU A 33 -6.81 -13.00 2.91
CA GLU A 33 -7.36 -13.64 4.10
C GLU A 33 -7.21 -12.70 5.29
N THR A 34 -8.26 -12.59 6.10
CA THR A 34 -8.26 -11.76 7.31
C THR A 34 -8.48 -12.64 8.52
N ASN A 35 -7.68 -12.45 9.56
CA ASN A 35 -7.79 -13.20 10.80
C ASN A 35 -7.75 -12.28 12.01
N VAL A 36 -8.56 -12.57 13.02
CA VAL A 36 -8.53 -11.88 14.31
C VAL A 36 -7.89 -12.79 15.36
N ILE A 37 -6.65 -12.48 15.73
CA ILE A 37 -5.90 -13.18 16.77
C ILE A 37 -6.36 -12.65 18.13
N LYS A 38 -7.40 -13.31 18.68
CA LYS A 38 -8.15 -12.83 19.85
C LYS A 38 -7.28 -12.57 21.09
N THR A 39 -6.32 -13.46 21.37
CA THR A 39 -5.45 -13.39 22.55
C THR A 39 -4.55 -12.15 22.56
N GLN A 40 -4.19 -11.65 21.37
CA GLN A 40 -3.31 -10.49 21.20
C GLN A 40 -4.08 -9.25 20.72
N ARG A 41 -5.37 -9.38 20.43
CA ARG A 41 -6.21 -8.36 19.80
C ARG A 41 -5.56 -7.81 18.52
N ILE A 42 -5.13 -8.72 17.65
CA ILE A 42 -4.50 -8.37 16.36
C ILE A 42 -5.46 -8.68 15.22
N LEU A 43 -5.62 -7.73 14.31
CA LEU A 43 -6.18 -7.97 12.98
C LEU A 43 -5.03 -8.22 12.02
N ARG A 44 -4.97 -9.42 11.45
CA ARG A 44 -3.98 -9.83 10.48
C ARG A 44 -4.62 -9.92 9.10
N TYR A 45 -3.90 -9.42 8.10
CA TYR A 45 -4.17 -9.65 6.70
C TYR A 45 -3.05 -10.50 6.11
N ASP A 46 -3.40 -11.51 5.34
CA ASP A 46 -2.50 -12.29 4.51
C ASP A 46 -2.93 -12.12 3.05
N PHE A 47 -2.04 -11.60 2.22
CA PHE A 47 -2.29 -11.33 0.81
C PHE A 47 -1.45 -12.23 -0.09
N LYS A 48 -2.03 -12.63 -1.22
CA LYS A 48 -1.31 -13.05 -2.41
C LYS A 48 -1.49 -11.98 -3.47
N ILE A 49 -0.37 -11.47 -3.98
CA ILE A 49 -0.36 -10.37 -4.95
C ILE A 49 0.46 -10.80 -6.16
N ARG A 50 -0.11 -10.68 -7.35
CA ARG A 50 0.57 -10.94 -8.62
C ARG A 50 1.02 -9.63 -9.25
N ASN A 51 2.26 -9.59 -9.72
CA ASN A 51 2.74 -8.53 -10.60
C ASN A 51 2.32 -8.83 -12.04
N LEU A 52 1.50 -7.96 -12.61
CA LEU A 52 1.03 -8.03 -14.00
C LEU A 52 1.92 -7.23 -14.96
N GLY A 53 2.81 -6.40 -14.42
CA GLY A 53 3.81 -5.67 -15.18
C GLY A 53 4.94 -6.57 -15.70
N ASP A 54 5.81 -5.96 -16.49
CA ASP A 54 7.02 -6.55 -17.07
C ASP A 54 8.29 -6.29 -16.24
N GLU A 55 8.23 -5.33 -15.30
CA GLU A 55 9.34 -4.98 -14.42
C GLU A 55 9.19 -5.56 -13.00
N ARG A 56 10.32 -5.96 -12.41
CA ARG A 56 10.39 -6.39 -11.01
C ARG A 56 10.21 -5.18 -10.08
N ILE A 57 9.33 -5.33 -9.08
CA ILE A 57 9.18 -4.35 -8.01
C ILE A 57 9.88 -4.89 -6.76
N ALA A 58 10.96 -4.23 -6.35
CA ALA A 58 11.75 -4.60 -5.19
C ALA A 58 12.21 -3.34 -4.47
N ALA A 59 12.44 -3.44 -3.16
CA ALA A 59 13.19 -2.41 -2.46
C ALA A 59 14.59 -2.30 -3.07
N GLU A 60 15.06 -1.09 -3.33
CA GLU A 60 16.46 -0.88 -3.70
C GLU A 60 17.39 -1.35 -2.58
N GLU A 61 18.51 -1.95 -2.96
CA GLU A 61 19.53 -2.35 -2.01
C GLU A 61 20.19 -1.10 -1.41
N TYR A 62 20.11 -0.95 -0.09
CA TYR A 62 20.59 0.23 0.61
C TYR A 62 21.63 -0.15 1.67
N PRO A 63 22.81 0.50 1.69
CA PRO A 63 23.90 0.13 2.61
C PRO A 63 23.65 0.53 4.07
N GLY A 64 22.58 1.28 4.37
CA GLY A 64 22.19 1.65 5.73
C GLY A 64 21.07 0.77 6.31
N ASN A 65 20.84 0.90 7.61
CA ASN A 65 19.90 0.03 8.35
C ASN A 65 18.41 0.35 8.13
N HIS A 66 18.11 1.50 7.53
CA HIS A 66 16.74 1.96 7.29
C HIS A 66 16.57 2.47 5.86
N PRO A 67 16.51 1.58 4.87
CA PRO A 67 16.00 1.96 3.56
C PRO A 67 14.54 2.38 3.71
N SER A 68 14.15 3.43 3.00
CA SER A 68 12.75 3.63 2.62
C SER A 68 12.40 2.53 1.61
N GLY A 69 12.05 1.35 2.11
CA GLY A 69 11.88 0.14 1.30
C GLY A 69 10.44 -0.05 0.81
N LEU A 70 10.25 -1.17 0.13
CA LEU A 70 8.96 -1.68 -0.31
C LEU A 70 8.10 -2.02 0.92
N GLU A 71 7.00 -1.30 1.09
CA GLU A 71 6.07 -1.48 2.21
C GLU A 71 4.66 -1.83 1.71
N ILE A 72 3.95 -2.60 2.51
CA ILE A 72 2.51 -2.80 2.35
C ILE A 72 1.77 -2.26 3.58
N ASN A 73 0.71 -1.50 3.34
CA ASN A 73 -0.12 -0.93 4.41
C ASN A 73 -1.59 -1.01 4.05
N VAL A 74 -2.44 -1.31 5.03
CA VAL A 74 -3.88 -1.30 4.90
C VAL A 74 -4.37 -0.01 5.53
N ILE A 75 -5.03 0.81 4.72
CA ILE A 75 -5.68 2.03 5.16
C ILE A 75 -7.14 1.70 5.46
N PRO A 76 -7.59 1.85 6.73
CA PRO A 76 -8.95 1.53 7.12
C PRO A 76 -9.92 2.58 6.57
N ASN A 77 -11.18 2.18 6.38
CA ASN A 77 -12.26 3.16 6.30
C ASN A 77 -12.67 3.66 7.71
N ALA A 78 -13.67 4.54 7.77
CA ALA A 78 -14.14 5.10 9.03
C ALA A 78 -14.68 4.03 10.02
N LYS A 79 -15.38 3.02 9.52
CA LYS A 79 -15.97 1.95 10.33
C LYS A 79 -14.88 1.09 10.99
N LEU A 80 -13.94 0.60 10.20
CA LEU A 80 -12.81 -0.17 10.70
C LEU A 80 -11.94 0.69 11.64
N ALA A 81 -11.64 1.92 11.26
CA ALA A 81 -10.82 2.83 12.06
C ALA A 81 -11.37 3.08 13.47
N ALA A 82 -12.70 3.08 13.64
CA ALA A 82 -13.33 3.26 14.95
C ALA A 82 -13.08 2.09 15.93
N MET A 83 -12.67 0.93 15.42
CA MET A 83 -12.43 -0.29 16.21
C MET A 83 -10.95 -0.62 16.37
N MET A 84 -10.07 0.13 15.71
CA MET A 84 -8.63 -0.11 15.69
C MET A 84 -7.91 0.94 16.56
N GLU A 85 -6.70 0.62 17.02
CA GLU A 85 -5.81 1.67 17.49
C GLU A 85 -5.31 2.47 16.28
N VAL A 86 -5.63 3.75 16.21
CA VAL A 86 -5.36 4.58 15.03
C VAL A 86 -4.59 5.83 15.42
N ARG A 87 -3.52 6.11 14.67
CA ARG A 87 -2.87 7.43 14.64
C ARG A 87 -3.56 8.30 13.60
N LYS A 88 -4.20 9.38 14.06
CA LYS A 88 -4.86 10.36 13.18
C LYS A 88 -3.86 11.19 12.40
N GLY A 89 -4.20 11.55 11.17
CA GLY A 89 -3.36 12.39 10.31
C GLY A 89 -3.94 12.56 8.91
N LYS A 90 -3.10 12.93 7.93
CA LYS A 90 -3.49 12.99 6.50
C LYS A 90 -4.05 11.64 6.01
N TYR A 91 -3.49 10.56 6.52
CA TYR A 91 -4.02 9.22 6.42
C TYR A 91 -4.19 8.71 7.84
N ASP A 92 -5.39 8.26 8.19
CA ASP A 92 -5.62 7.54 9.44
C ASP A 92 -4.90 6.19 9.34
N LYS A 93 -3.87 6.00 10.17
CA LYS A 93 -3.03 4.81 10.15
C LYS A 93 -3.34 3.94 11.34
N MET A 94 -3.68 2.67 11.10
CA MET A 94 -3.77 1.68 12.17
C MET A 94 -2.37 1.45 12.78
N THR A 95 -2.30 1.20 14.09
CA THR A 95 -1.06 0.90 14.79
C THR A 95 -0.51 -0.45 14.32
N LEU A 96 0.60 -0.41 13.58
CA LEU A 96 1.28 -1.59 13.05
C LEU A 96 1.89 -2.43 14.19
N ARG A 97 1.73 -3.75 14.11
CA ARG A 97 2.31 -4.74 15.04
C ARG A 97 3.33 -5.65 14.38
N GLY A 98 3.19 -5.88 13.07
CA GLY A 98 4.07 -6.72 12.29
C GLY A 98 3.73 -6.61 10.82
N ALA A 99 4.72 -6.80 9.95
CA ALA A 99 4.54 -6.91 8.52
C ALA A 99 5.67 -7.74 7.93
N GLY A 100 5.40 -8.39 6.80
CA GLY A 100 6.43 -9.07 6.05
C GLY A 100 6.00 -9.38 4.63
N VAL A 101 6.97 -9.37 3.72
CA VAL A 101 6.81 -9.75 2.32
C VAL A 101 7.80 -10.87 2.04
N SER A 102 7.37 -11.92 1.32
CA SER A 102 8.22 -13.09 1.04
C SER A 102 9.36 -12.83 0.05
N GLY A 103 9.54 -11.58 -0.42
CA GLY A 103 10.56 -11.18 -1.39
C GLY A 103 10.13 -9.95 -2.21
N SER A 104 10.64 -9.86 -3.43
CA SER A 104 10.23 -8.90 -4.46
C SER A 104 8.98 -9.36 -5.21
N PHE A 105 8.23 -8.42 -5.79
CA PHE A 105 7.16 -8.73 -6.74
C PHE A 105 7.75 -8.95 -8.14
N GLU A 106 8.08 -10.20 -8.46
CA GLU A 106 8.58 -10.61 -9.77
C GLU A 106 7.46 -10.64 -10.84
N PRO A 107 7.72 -10.23 -12.10
CA PRO A 107 6.74 -10.28 -13.19
C PRO A 107 6.06 -11.65 -13.34
N GLY A 108 4.73 -11.64 -13.43
CA GLY A 108 3.91 -12.84 -13.61
C GLY A 108 3.83 -13.78 -12.40
N ARG A 109 4.50 -13.47 -11.28
CA ARG A 109 4.55 -14.32 -10.09
C ARG A 109 3.71 -13.77 -8.94
N GLU A 110 3.20 -14.69 -8.12
CA GLU A 110 2.57 -14.34 -6.85
C GLU A 110 3.60 -14.16 -5.76
N THR A 111 3.41 -13.11 -4.97
CA THR A 111 4.17 -12.81 -3.76
C THR A 111 3.23 -12.87 -2.56
N VAL A 112 3.68 -13.52 -1.50
CA VAL A 112 2.92 -13.61 -0.25
C VAL A 112 3.37 -12.49 0.67
N CYS A 113 2.42 -11.79 1.24
CA CYS A 113 2.70 -10.75 2.21
C CYS A 113 1.66 -10.75 3.32
N HIS A 114 2.07 -10.27 4.49
CA HIS A 114 1.18 -10.15 5.63
C HIS A 114 1.41 -8.84 6.35
N VAL A 115 0.36 -8.37 7.03
CA VAL A 115 0.43 -7.19 7.86
C VAL A 115 -0.56 -7.29 9.02
N GLU A 116 -0.13 -6.82 10.18
CA GLU A 116 -0.79 -7.00 11.47
C GLU A 116 -1.00 -5.66 12.14
N TYR A 117 -2.22 -5.45 12.64
CA TYR A 117 -2.63 -4.20 13.27
C TYR A 117 -3.24 -4.43 14.64
N GLN A 118 -3.00 -3.49 15.54
CA GLN A 118 -3.57 -3.51 16.88
C GLN A 118 -5.05 -3.12 16.85
N ILE A 119 -5.90 -4.03 17.32
CA ILE A 119 -7.32 -3.77 17.58
C ILE A 119 -7.44 -3.00 18.89
N GLY A 120 -8.33 -2.01 18.94
CA GLY A 120 -8.59 -1.22 20.15
C GLY A 120 -9.11 -2.09 21.29
N LYS A 121 -8.84 -1.70 22.54
CA LYS A 121 -9.09 -2.54 23.73
C LYS A 121 -10.56 -2.95 23.92
N ASP A 122 -11.48 -2.05 23.59
CA ASP A 122 -12.92 -2.23 23.84
C ASP A 122 -13.71 -2.62 22.57
N ALA A 123 -13.01 -2.85 21.45
CA ALA A 123 -13.66 -3.20 20.20
C ALA A 123 -14.28 -4.60 20.22
N ASP A 124 -15.44 -4.75 19.58
CA ASP A 124 -16.03 -6.05 19.26
C ASP A 124 -15.22 -6.73 18.15
N LEU A 125 -14.61 -7.86 18.50
CA LEU A 125 -13.75 -8.64 17.59
C LEU A 125 -14.52 -9.21 16.40
N SER A 126 -15.82 -9.51 16.57
CA SER A 126 -16.67 -10.00 15.47
C SER A 126 -16.91 -8.88 14.46
N ALA A 127 -17.26 -7.69 14.95
CA ALA A 127 -17.45 -6.51 14.11
C ALA A 127 -16.16 -6.09 13.37
N VAL A 128 -15.00 -6.23 14.01
CA VAL A 128 -13.69 -6.01 13.36
C VAL A 128 -13.50 -6.96 12.18
N ALA A 129 -13.75 -8.26 12.37
CA ALA A 129 -13.61 -9.25 11.30
C ALA A 129 -14.51 -8.92 10.10
N SER A 130 -15.77 -8.55 10.34
CA SER A 130 -16.71 -8.15 9.28
C SER A 130 -16.37 -6.83 8.60
N ALA A 131 -15.63 -5.93 9.26
CA ALA A 131 -15.22 -4.64 8.68
C ALA A 131 -13.85 -4.69 8.00
N ALA A 132 -13.08 -5.77 8.17
CA ALA A 132 -11.69 -5.85 7.72
C ALA A 132 -11.54 -5.68 6.20
N ILE A 133 -12.52 -6.14 5.43
CA ILE A 133 -12.53 -6.11 3.97
C ILE A 133 -12.87 -4.71 3.42
N ASP A 134 -13.49 -3.86 4.24
CA ASP A 134 -13.86 -2.49 3.88
C ASP A 134 -12.70 -1.53 4.13
N ALA A 135 -11.61 -1.78 3.42
CA ALA A 135 -10.34 -1.08 3.53
C ALA A 135 -9.64 -1.00 2.16
N SER A 136 -8.45 -0.38 2.12
CA SER A 136 -7.62 -0.34 0.90
C SER A 136 -6.20 -0.77 1.22
N LEU A 137 -5.66 -1.69 0.42
CA LEU A 137 -4.24 -1.99 0.41
C LEU A 137 -3.47 -0.90 -0.34
N TYR A 138 -2.37 -0.46 0.23
CA TYR A 138 -1.38 0.43 -0.35
C TYR A 138 -0.07 -0.32 -0.45
N VAL A 139 0.54 -0.31 -1.63
CA VAL A 139 1.91 -0.75 -1.86
C VAL A 139 2.74 0.51 -2.07
N LEU A 140 3.80 0.65 -1.30
CA LEU A 140 4.62 1.85 -1.23
C LEU A 140 6.08 1.51 -1.51
N ASP A 141 6.80 2.44 -2.10
CA ASP A 141 8.26 2.44 -2.12
C ASP A 141 8.75 3.78 -1.57
N GLY A 142 9.21 3.74 -0.33
CA GLY A 142 9.42 4.95 0.46
C GLY A 142 8.18 5.84 0.54
N THR A 143 8.26 7.05 -0.01
CA THR A 143 7.14 8.00 -0.01
C THR A 143 6.19 7.85 -1.20
N SER A 144 6.56 7.03 -2.19
CA SER A 144 5.80 6.86 -3.42
C SER A 144 4.73 5.80 -3.25
N ILE A 145 3.50 6.10 -3.66
CA ILE A 145 2.42 5.10 -3.72
C ILE A 145 2.53 4.39 -5.06
N LEU A 146 2.96 3.12 -5.02
CA LEU A 146 3.03 2.27 -6.21
C LEU A 146 1.64 1.78 -6.61
N ALA A 147 0.84 1.30 -5.65
CA ALA A 147 -0.50 0.84 -5.93
C ALA A 147 -1.46 1.16 -4.78
N ARG A 148 -2.72 1.40 -5.13
CA ARG A 148 -3.84 1.48 -4.18
C ARG A 148 -4.94 0.54 -4.67
N ILE A 149 -5.22 -0.50 -3.89
CA ILE A 149 -6.16 -1.56 -4.26
C ILE A 149 -7.27 -1.63 -3.20
N PRO A 150 -8.51 -1.23 -3.53
CA PRO A 150 -9.65 -1.42 -2.65
C PRO A 150 -9.86 -2.91 -2.35
N LEU A 151 -10.05 -3.28 -1.08
CA LEU A 151 -10.31 -4.66 -0.71
C LEU A 151 -11.80 -5.02 -0.91
N ALA A 152 -12.69 -4.03 -0.80
CA ALA A 152 -14.15 -4.16 -1.01
C ALA A 152 -14.53 -4.88 -2.31
N THR A 153 -13.72 -4.73 -3.37
CA THR A 153 -13.99 -5.31 -4.68
C THR A 153 -13.69 -6.81 -4.78
N LEU A 154 -13.03 -7.40 -3.77
CA LEU A 154 -12.62 -8.80 -3.76
C LEU A 154 -13.64 -9.74 -3.10
N GLU A 155 -14.57 -9.22 -2.29
CA GLU A 155 -15.67 -10.02 -1.71
C GLU A 155 -16.59 -10.59 -2.80
N ASN A 156 -16.77 -9.86 -3.91
CA ASN A 156 -17.62 -10.28 -5.03
C ASN A 156 -16.97 -11.34 -5.95
N ARG A 157 -15.75 -11.80 -5.64
CA ARG A 157 -15.01 -12.80 -6.44
C ARG A 157 -14.89 -14.17 -5.73
N ARG A 158 -15.48 -14.32 -4.54
CA ARG A 158 -15.48 -15.57 -3.77
C ARG A 158 -16.79 -16.33 -3.88
#